data_AF-A0A3B9U5L4-F1
#
_entry.id   AF-A0A3B9U5L4-F1
#
_cell.length_a   1.000
_cell.length_b   1.000
_cell.length_c   1.000
_cell.angle_alpha   90.00
_cell.angle_beta   90.00
_cell.angle_gamma   90.00
#
_symmetry.space_group_name_H-M   'P 1'
#
loop_
_entity.id
_entity.type
_entity.pdbx_description
1 polymer ?
#
loop_
_entity_poly.entity_id
_entity_poly.type
_entity_poly.pdbx_seq_one_letter_code
_entity_poly.pdbx_strand_id
1 'polypeptide(L)'
;MGDDNEEIVFSDQVGITAFSLGTQKIIRDTVSKSGADSTYQTTLDCSSYIFYIDQTKREIYNPDSLPVGIDSKKIICSVTSKGSSVTLVKNIDSDTLQSIESIDSMDFSQPRTLRMVSMSGRASCDYTVKVNIHKQKPNIFEWKIATGCTDMGLLTGMRALAMGGKVYVVGRDDSQLRIYAAEEQHVVSWTEITPNVELGADSYKDMTVMGGKLYAHAEDGVYCSTDAYTWTRVGTPAISRLLGGSNKRLYALSTDNRIMASADGATWTAEKMDTPADSLPTGNVSMTARPILTNPGTDRVVMVGTGDKTSKVWSKVEETDEGSEQQAWTYMDVAGDNRFRLPNLANLQMTYYDDFMMALGGSGIGNSLGATAYGGCYTSSDGGMTWRIRKLYALPTNFNIESNRFAFTADSQNYLWLIDGKGNLWRGRLNRLGWAKDKTYFGE
;
A
#
# COMPACT_ATOMS: atom_id res chain seq x y z
N MET A 1 32.32 -64.66 40.07
CA MET A 1 31.96 -63.24 40.06
C MET A 1 31.82 -62.87 38.60
N GLY A 2 30.59 -62.64 38.13
CA GLY A 2 30.33 -62.23 36.76
C GLY A 2 30.69 -60.75 36.62
N ASP A 3 31.45 -60.43 35.59
CA ASP A 3 31.83 -59.06 35.24
C ASP A 3 30.67 -58.48 34.43
N ASP A 4 29.79 -57.70 35.08
CA ASP A 4 28.73 -56.93 34.42
C ASP A 4 29.37 -55.67 33.81
N ASN A 5 30.05 -55.83 32.66
CA ASN A 5 30.38 -54.71 31.80
C ASN A 5 29.14 -54.34 30.98
N GLU A 6 28.34 -53.39 31.48
CA GLU A 6 27.31 -52.73 30.67
C GLU A 6 27.99 -51.95 29.54
N GLU A 7 27.88 -52.46 28.31
CA GLU A 7 28.37 -51.77 27.11
C GLU A 7 27.42 -50.62 26.75
N ILE A 8 27.80 -49.39 27.12
CA ILE A 8 27.02 -48.19 26.80
C ILE A 8 27.19 -47.86 25.31
N VAL A 9 26.17 -48.15 24.51
CA VAL A 9 26.12 -47.79 23.08
C VAL A 9 25.55 -46.38 22.91
N PHE A 10 26.37 -45.45 22.44
CA PHE A 10 25.94 -44.08 22.10
C PHE A 10 25.38 -44.02 20.68
N SER A 11 24.27 -43.29 20.51
CA SER A 11 23.64 -43.06 19.20
C SER A 11 24.50 -42.16 18.29
N ASP A 12 24.56 -42.50 17.01
CA ASP A 12 25.19 -41.68 15.94
C ASP A 12 24.20 -40.71 15.27
N GLN A 13 22.97 -40.59 15.78
CA GLN A 13 21.99 -39.65 15.24
C GLN A 13 22.38 -38.21 15.58
N VAL A 14 22.51 -37.37 14.54
CA VAL A 14 22.79 -35.92 14.67
C VAL A 14 21.82 -35.11 13.84
N GLY A 15 21.35 -34.00 14.41
CA GLY A 15 20.46 -33.07 13.73
C GLY A 15 19.84 -32.10 14.73
N ILE A 16 19.44 -30.92 14.27
CA ILE A 16 18.67 -29.97 15.08
C ILE A 16 17.18 -30.23 14.85
N THR A 17 16.39 -30.36 15.92
CA THR A 17 14.95 -30.65 15.87
C THR A 17 14.10 -29.47 16.28
N ALA A 18 14.64 -28.54 17.07
CA ALA A 18 14.00 -27.28 17.40
C ALA A 18 15.01 -26.15 17.51
N PHE A 19 14.59 -24.96 17.10
CA PHE A 19 15.30 -23.71 17.30
C PHE A 19 14.26 -22.65 17.67
N SER A 20 14.49 -21.92 18.75
CA SER A 20 13.59 -20.86 19.20
C SER A 20 14.36 -19.71 19.82
N LEU A 21 13.71 -18.56 19.90
CA LEU A 21 14.25 -17.39 20.59
C LEU A 21 13.56 -17.20 21.93
N GLY A 22 14.32 -16.76 22.92
CA GLY A 22 13.77 -16.28 24.18
C GLY A 22 13.37 -14.81 24.10
N THR A 23 13.31 -14.17 25.27
CA THR A 23 13.10 -12.73 25.40
C THR A 23 14.32 -11.94 24.94
N GLN A 24 14.15 -11.08 23.93
CA GLN A 24 15.21 -10.23 23.38
C GLN A 24 15.11 -8.80 23.89
N LYS A 25 16.25 -8.11 23.99
CA LYS A 25 16.27 -6.65 24.17
C LYS A 25 15.90 -5.96 22.87
N ILE A 26 15.08 -4.91 22.96
CA ILE A 26 14.64 -4.10 21.83
C ILE A 26 14.65 -2.61 22.18
N ILE A 27 15.13 -1.80 21.25
CA ILE A 27 15.03 -0.33 21.31
C ILE A 27 13.72 0.10 20.63
N ARG A 28 12.94 0.94 21.32
CA ARG A 28 11.68 1.51 20.83
C ARG A 28 11.76 3.02 20.81
N ASP A 29 11.12 3.63 19.83
CA ASP A 29 10.97 5.08 19.78
C ASP A 29 9.92 5.56 20.77
N THR A 30 10.09 6.78 21.27
CA THR A 30 9.12 7.49 22.09
C THR A 30 9.30 9.00 21.89
N VAL A 31 8.40 9.78 22.48
CA VAL A 31 8.51 11.24 22.51
C VAL A 31 8.79 11.65 23.95
N SER A 32 9.80 12.49 24.15
CA SER A 32 10.15 13.01 25.48
C SER A 32 9.07 13.94 26.02
N LYS A 33 9.15 14.29 27.32
CA LYS A 33 8.27 15.29 27.92
C LYS A 33 8.34 16.66 27.22
N SER A 34 9.45 16.99 26.55
CA SER A 34 9.61 18.23 25.79
C SER A 34 9.11 18.13 24.34
N GLY A 35 8.52 17.00 23.94
CA GLY A 35 8.00 16.80 22.58
C GLY A 35 9.06 16.41 21.55
N ALA A 36 10.30 16.12 21.97
CA ALA A 36 11.38 15.71 21.08
C ALA A 36 11.43 14.19 20.92
N ASP A 37 11.86 13.72 19.74
CA ASP A 37 12.08 12.30 19.49
C ASP A 37 13.13 11.73 20.46
N SER A 38 12.84 10.53 20.98
CA SER A 38 13.69 9.82 21.93
C SER A 38 13.56 8.31 21.74
N THR A 39 14.36 7.55 22.46
CA THR A 39 14.27 6.08 22.46
C THR A 39 14.38 5.54 23.88
N TYR A 40 13.88 4.32 24.09
CA TYR A 40 14.08 3.58 25.32
C TYR A 40 14.31 2.10 25.01
N GLN A 41 15.02 1.41 25.90
CA GLN A 41 15.22 -0.03 25.81
C GLN A 41 14.16 -0.75 26.64
N THR A 42 13.59 -1.79 26.05
CA THR A 42 12.70 -2.74 26.72
C THR A 42 13.00 -4.16 26.24
N THR A 43 12.15 -5.12 26.57
CA THR A 43 12.24 -6.49 26.09
C THR A 43 11.04 -6.89 25.22
N LEU A 44 11.23 -7.90 24.39
CA LEU A 44 10.20 -8.53 23.57
C LEU A 44 10.35 -10.05 23.69
N ASP A 45 9.29 -10.74 24.11
CA ASP A 45 9.23 -12.19 24.00
C ASP A 45 9.16 -12.58 22.51
N CYS A 46 10.17 -13.31 22.04
CA CYS A 46 10.27 -13.76 20.65
C CYS A 46 9.97 -15.25 20.48
N SER A 47 9.39 -15.90 21.49
CA SER A 47 9.03 -17.33 21.45
C SER A 47 7.99 -17.67 20.39
N SER A 48 7.17 -16.70 19.96
CA SER A 48 6.18 -16.88 18.90
C SER A 48 6.73 -16.75 17.48
N TYR A 49 7.99 -16.32 17.30
CA TYR A 49 8.62 -16.26 15.98
C TYR A 49 9.08 -17.66 15.57
N ILE A 50 8.45 -18.18 14.53
CA ILE A 50 8.72 -19.52 14.04
C ILE A 50 10.04 -19.54 13.26
N PHE A 51 10.86 -20.57 13.50
CA PHE A 51 12.04 -20.87 12.69
C PHE A 51 11.81 -22.16 11.91
N TYR A 52 12.03 -22.09 10.60
CA TYR A 52 12.14 -23.28 9.76
C TYR A 52 13.49 -23.94 9.97
N ILE A 53 13.49 -25.26 10.02
CA ILE A 53 14.70 -26.08 9.99
C ILE A 53 14.64 -26.92 8.70
N ASP A 54 15.31 -26.45 7.66
CA ASP A 54 15.46 -27.20 6.42
C ASP A 54 16.50 -28.30 6.63
N GLN A 55 16.03 -29.52 6.88
CA GLN A 55 16.90 -30.68 7.12
C GLN A 55 17.71 -31.09 5.88
N THR A 56 17.26 -30.71 4.68
CA THR A 56 17.93 -31.05 3.42
C THR A 56 19.05 -30.06 3.12
N LYS A 57 18.77 -28.76 3.22
CA LYS A 57 19.76 -27.70 3.00
C LYS A 57 20.63 -27.40 4.22
N ARG A 58 20.24 -27.92 5.39
CA ARG A 58 20.85 -27.61 6.69
C ARG A 58 20.84 -26.12 6.99
N GLU A 59 19.70 -25.47 6.72
CA GLU A 59 19.49 -24.05 7.03
C GLU A 59 18.42 -23.90 8.11
N ILE A 60 18.63 -22.94 9.01
CA ILE A 60 17.66 -22.54 10.02
C ILE A 60 17.39 -21.06 9.86
N TYR A 61 16.12 -20.66 9.70
CA TYR A 61 15.78 -19.26 9.52
C TYR A 61 14.32 -18.96 9.89
N ASN A 62 14.07 -17.73 10.34
CA ASN A 62 12.71 -17.21 10.50
C ASN A 62 12.23 -16.60 9.18
N PRO A 63 11.06 -17.03 8.65
CA PRO A 63 10.47 -16.45 7.44
C PRO A 63 10.03 -15.01 7.70
N ASP A 64 9.35 -14.77 8.82
CA ASP A 64 8.96 -13.44 9.26
C ASP A 64 10.09 -12.83 10.09
N SER A 65 10.54 -11.65 9.68
CA SER A 65 11.69 -11.00 10.31
C SER A 65 11.33 -10.50 11.71
N LEU A 66 12.29 -10.57 12.63
CA LEU A 66 12.14 -9.94 13.92
C LEU A 66 11.99 -8.40 13.76
N PRO A 67 11.33 -7.72 14.72
CA PRO A 67 11.18 -6.28 14.68
C PRO A 67 12.52 -5.55 14.67
N VAL A 68 12.57 -4.42 13.95
CA VAL A 68 13.71 -3.51 13.99
C VAL A 68 13.97 -3.03 15.41
N GLY A 69 15.25 -2.83 15.75
CA GLY A 69 15.67 -2.38 17.08
C GLY A 69 16.06 -3.50 18.04
N ILE A 70 15.86 -4.78 17.66
CA ILE A 70 16.51 -5.91 18.34
C ILE A 70 18.01 -5.87 18.04
N ASP A 71 18.82 -6.03 19.09
CA ASP A 71 20.28 -6.12 18.96
C ASP A 71 20.66 -7.51 18.44
N SER A 72 20.97 -7.59 17.14
CA SER A 72 21.37 -8.84 16.49
C SER A 72 22.64 -9.45 17.08
N LYS A 73 23.44 -8.68 17.83
CA LYS A 73 24.69 -9.17 18.43
C LYS A 73 24.49 -9.92 19.75
N LYS A 74 23.30 -9.82 20.34
CA LYS A 74 22.99 -10.34 21.69
C LYS A 74 21.67 -11.10 21.71
N ILE A 75 21.54 -12.08 20.83
CA ILE A 75 20.34 -12.90 20.73
C ILE A 75 20.39 -14.09 21.68
N ILE A 76 19.35 -14.23 22.49
CA ILE A 76 19.14 -15.39 23.37
C ILE A 76 18.33 -16.43 22.60
N CYS A 77 18.90 -17.60 22.31
CA CYS A 77 18.19 -18.66 21.61
C CYS A 77 18.35 -20.01 22.31
N SER A 78 17.44 -20.93 22.00
CA SER A 78 17.48 -22.32 22.44
C SER A 78 17.56 -23.22 21.22
N VAL A 79 18.36 -24.28 21.34
CA VAL A 79 18.57 -25.28 20.28
C VAL A 79 18.35 -26.65 20.90
N THR A 80 17.50 -27.45 20.27
CA THR A 80 17.29 -28.85 20.65
C THR A 80 17.85 -29.73 19.57
N SER A 81 18.72 -30.66 19.96
CA SER A 81 19.31 -31.65 19.06
C SER A 81 18.58 -32.99 19.14
N LYS A 82 18.72 -33.80 18.10
CA LYS A 82 18.26 -35.18 18.04
C LYS A 82 19.30 -36.09 18.67
N GLY A 83 18.85 -37.05 19.48
CA GLY A 83 19.70 -38.03 20.13
C GLY A 83 20.66 -37.42 21.15
N SER A 84 21.57 -38.23 21.68
CA SER A 84 22.63 -37.76 22.58
C SER A 84 23.74 -37.10 21.74
N SER A 85 23.63 -35.79 21.52
CA SER A 85 24.62 -34.99 20.79
C SER A 85 24.90 -33.66 21.47
N VAL A 86 26.11 -33.14 21.28
CA VAL A 86 26.53 -31.82 21.77
C VAL A 86 26.36 -30.80 20.64
N THR A 87 25.79 -29.64 21.00
CA THR A 87 25.63 -28.50 20.09
C THR A 87 26.78 -27.51 20.28
N LEU A 88 27.59 -27.37 19.23
CA LEU A 88 28.70 -26.41 19.19
C LEU A 88 28.34 -25.25 18.26
N VAL A 89 28.84 -24.05 18.56
CA VAL A 89 28.81 -22.89 17.66
C VAL A 89 30.22 -22.58 17.18
N LYS A 90 30.34 -22.30 15.88
CA LYS A 90 31.57 -21.80 15.28
C LYS A 90 31.74 -20.31 15.59
N ASN A 91 32.94 -19.91 16.00
CA ASN A 91 33.30 -18.52 16.17
C ASN A 91 33.17 -17.76 14.83
N ILE A 92 32.89 -16.45 14.90
CA ILE A 92 32.74 -15.61 13.71
C ILE A 92 34.08 -15.40 12.99
N ASP A 93 35.15 -15.19 13.75
CA ASP A 93 36.46 -14.77 13.24
C ASP A 93 37.50 -15.91 13.22
N SER A 94 37.11 -17.13 13.57
CA SER A 94 38.01 -18.30 13.55
C SER A 94 37.26 -19.62 13.40
N ASP A 95 38.01 -20.70 13.15
CA ASP A 95 37.47 -22.06 13.10
C ASP A 95 37.22 -22.70 14.48
N THR A 96 37.36 -21.92 15.56
CA THR A 96 37.14 -22.39 16.93
C THR A 96 35.68 -22.73 17.17
N LEU A 97 35.43 -23.86 17.83
CA LEU A 97 34.11 -24.32 18.24
C LEU A 97 33.95 -24.14 19.75
N GLN A 98 32.79 -23.67 20.18
CA GLN A 98 32.43 -23.53 21.60
C GLN A 98 31.07 -24.18 21.86
N SER A 99 30.89 -24.80 23.03
CA SER A 99 29.57 -25.32 23.43
C SER A 99 28.55 -24.19 23.55
N ILE A 100 27.37 -24.37 22.95
CA ILE A 100 26.30 -23.36 22.99
C ILE A 100 25.83 -23.08 24.42
N GLU A 101 25.85 -24.09 25.30
CA GLU A 101 25.39 -23.99 26.68
C GLU A 101 26.27 -23.06 27.54
N SER A 102 27.48 -22.76 27.07
CA SER A 102 28.41 -21.85 27.75
C SER A 102 28.26 -20.38 27.32
N ILE A 103 27.23 -20.06 26.56
CA ILE A 103 27.05 -18.74 25.91
C ILE A 103 25.68 -18.16 26.29
N ASP A 104 25.68 -17.00 26.94
CA ASP A 104 24.45 -16.32 27.37
C ASP A 104 23.65 -15.71 26.19
N SER A 105 24.35 -15.31 25.12
CA SER A 105 23.76 -14.75 23.91
C SER A 105 24.70 -14.87 22.71
N MET A 106 24.13 -14.94 21.51
CA MET A 106 24.89 -15.09 20.26
C MET A 106 24.73 -13.90 19.32
N ASP A 107 25.79 -13.65 18.56
CA ASP A 107 25.80 -12.66 17.49
C ASP A 107 25.32 -13.28 16.17
N PHE A 108 24.17 -12.80 15.68
CA PHE A 108 23.56 -13.10 14.38
C PHE A 108 23.51 -11.87 13.45
N SER A 109 24.42 -10.91 13.63
CA SER A 109 24.63 -9.85 12.63
C SER A 109 25.05 -10.41 11.26
N GLN A 110 25.50 -11.66 11.22
CA GLN A 110 25.73 -12.48 10.04
C GLN A 110 25.34 -13.94 10.30
N PRO A 111 25.18 -14.79 9.26
CA PRO A 111 24.85 -16.21 9.44
C PRO A 111 25.85 -16.93 10.35
N ARG A 112 25.34 -17.84 11.19
CA ARG A 112 26.16 -18.63 12.14
C ARG A 112 26.16 -20.10 11.79
N THR A 113 27.27 -20.77 12.03
CA THR A 113 27.36 -22.23 11.90
C THR A 113 27.19 -22.90 13.25
N LEU A 114 26.18 -23.74 13.38
CA LEU A 114 26.01 -24.65 14.51
C LEU A 114 26.42 -26.06 14.07
N ARG A 115 27.34 -26.68 14.80
CA ARG A 115 27.84 -28.04 14.57
C ARG A 115 27.32 -28.97 15.64
N MET A 116 26.55 -29.97 15.25
CA MET A 116 26.13 -31.07 16.11
C MET A 116 27.18 -32.17 16.03
N VAL A 117 27.56 -32.76 17.16
CA VAL A 117 28.45 -33.92 17.22
C VAL A 117 27.82 -34.98 18.11
N SER A 118 27.70 -36.22 17.64
CA SER A 118 27.18 -37.33 18.46
C SER A 118 28.09 -37.57 19.67
N MET A 119 27.53 -38.09 20.76
CA MET A 119 28.34 -38.45 21.95
C MET A 119 29.38 -39.56 21.66
N SER A 120 29.16 -40.37 20.61
CA SER A 120 30.16 -41.31 20.09
C SER A 120 31.34 -40.63 19.39
N GLY A 121 31.21 -39.36 19.01
CA GLY A 121 32.16 -38.59 18.20
C GLY A 121 32.22 -38.98 16.72
N ARG A 122 31.43 -39.97 16.27
CA ARG A 122 31.51 -40.56 14.93
C ARG A 122 30.67 -39.84 13.87
N ALA A 123 29.64 -39.12 14.29
CA ALA A 123 28.75 -38.39 13.40
C ALA A 123 28.75 -36.90 13.74
N SER A 124 28.73 -36.06 12.71
CA SER A 124 28.55 -34.62 12.87
C SER A 124 27.70 -34.03 11.75
N CYS A 125 27.06 -32.91 12.04
CA CYS A 125 26.24 -32.18 11.08
C CYS A 125 26.30 -30.68 11.36
N ASP A 126 26.54 -29.89 10.32
CA ASP A 126 26.55 -28.43 10.40
C ASP A 126 25.22 -27.86 9.90
N TYR A 127 24.72 -26.83 10.57
CA TYR A 127 23.60 -26.00 10.13
C TYR A 127 24.04 -24.55 10.01
N THR A 128 23.58 -23.88 8.95
CA THR A 128 23.67 -22.42 8.82
C THR A 128 22.42 -21.78 9.40
N VAL A 129 22.56 -20.97 10.44
CA VAL A 129 21.47 -20.25 11.09
C VAL A 129 21.47 -18.79 10.65
N LYS A 130 20.33 -18.31 10.16
CA LYS A 130 20.07 -16.92 9.77
C LYS A 130 18.93 -16.39 10.64
N VAL A 131 19.18 -15.32 11.38
CA VAL A 131 18.13 -14.59 12.11
C VAL A 131 17.82 -13.32 11.33
N ASN A 132 16.68 -13.32 10.65
CA ASN A 132 16.22 -12.19 9.85
C ASN A 132 15.61 -11.12 10.78
N ILE A 133 16.05 -9.87 10.66
CA ILE A 133 15.58 -8.72 11.44
C ILE A 133 15.30 -7.56 10.48
N HIS A 134 14.17 -6.87 10.65
CA HIS A 134 13.84 -5.71 9.84
C HIS A 134 14.90 -4.61 9.99
N LYS A 135 15.33 -4.04 8.85
CA LYS A 135 16.29 -2.92 8.79
C LYS A 135 15.62 -1.55 8.78
N GLN A 136 14.30 -1.52 8.64
CA GLN A 136 13.50 -0.30 8.52
C GLN A 136 12.37 -0.34 9.53
N LYS A 137 11.98 0.84 10.03
CA LYS A 137 10.79 1.00 10.86
C LYS A 137 9.53 0.89 9.98
N PRO A 138 8.48 0.18 10.43
CA PRO A 138 7.29 -0.10 9.61
C PRO A 138 6.55 1.17 9.18
N ASN A 139 6.40 2.10 10.12
CA ASN A 139 5.54 3.29 9.97
C ASN A 139 6.36 4.56 9.68
N ILE A 140 7.37 4.42 8.83
CA ILE A 140 8.09 5.55 8.23
C ILE A 140 7.68 5.63 6.77
N PHE A 141 7.36 6.84 6.33
CA PHE A 141 7.03 7.18 4.96
C PHE A 141 7.96 8.31 4.53
N GLU A 142 8.54 8.19 3.34
CA GLU A 142 9.41 9.21 2.77
C GLU A 142 9.06 9.43 1.31
N TRP A 143 8.92 10.70 0.93
CA TRP A 143 8.88 11.10 -0.48
C TRP A 143 10.29 11.11 -1.05
N LYS A 144 10.51 10.36 -2.12
CA LYS A 144 11.72 10.44 -2.92
C LYS A 144 11.43 11.22 -4.18
N ILE A 145 12.25 12.24 -4.45
CA ILE A 145 12.20 12.92 -5.74
C ILE A 145 12.62 11.95 -6.83
N ALA A 146 11.90 11.99 -7.94
CA ALA A 146 12.28 11.32 -9.16
C ALA A 146 12.39 12.35 -10.27
N THR A 147 13.24 12.08 -11.26
CA THR A 147 13.29 12.90 -12.46
C THR A 147 11.95 12.78 -13.17
N GLY A 148 11.18 13.86 -13.16
CA GLY A 148 9.87 13.94 -13.80
C GLY A 148 9.98 14.13 -15.32
N CYS A 149 8.82 14.21 -15.97
CA CYS A 149 8.69 14.65 -17.35
C CYS A 149 8.38 16.16 -17.33
N THR A 150 9.31 16.99 -17.84
CA THR A 150 9.13 18.45 -17.87
C THR A 150 7.89 18.89 -18.61
N ASP A 151 7.45 18.11 -19.60
CA ASP A 151 6.26 18.40 -20.42
C ASP A 151 4.97 18.32 -19.60
N MET A 152 4.96 17.59 -18.47
CA MET A 152 3.82 17.61 -17.54
C MET A 152 3.63 18.97 -16.86
N GLY A 153 4.68 19.80 -16.80
CA GLY A 153 4.59 21.18 -16.29
C GLY A 153 3.78 22.12 -17.18
N LEU A 154 3.58 21.76 -18.45
CA LEU A 154 2.75 22.49 -19.41
C LEU A 154 1.25 22.28 -19.15
N LEU A 155 0.89 21.13 -18.54
CA LEU A 155 -0.51 20.78 -18.32
C LEU A 155 -1.24 21.82 -17.46
N THR A 156 -2.36 22.30 -17.95
CA THR A 156 -3.23 23.30 -17.29
C THR A 156 -4.23 22.66 -16.32
N GLY A 157 -4.44 21.36 -16.45
CA GLY A 157 -5.13 20.49 -15.49
C GLY A 157 -4.67 19.05 -15.71
N MET A 158 -4.55 18.26 -14.65
CA MET A 158 -4.03 16.90 -14.74
C MET A 158 -4.57 16.02 -13.61
N ARG A 159 -4.48 14.70 -13.81
CA ARG A 159 -4.70 13.66 -12.80
C ARG A 159 -3.75 12.49 -13.05
N ALA A 160 -3.62 11.62 -12.06
CA ALA A 160 -2.91 10.35 -12.22
C ALA A 160 -3.85 9.15 -12.05
N LEU A 161 -3.58 8.08 -12.78
CA LEU A 161 -4.27 6.79 -12.72
C LEU A 161 -3.22 5.69 -12.72
N ALA A 162 -3.39 4.64 -11.91
CA ALA A 162 -2.55 3.45 -11.95
C ALA A 162 -3.34 2.28 -12.53
N MET A 163 -2.77 1.61 -13.53
CA MET A 163 -3.40 0.46 -14.19
C MET A 163 -2.34 -0.39 -14.90
N GLY A 164 -2.44 -1.72 -14.75
CA GLY A 164 -1.65 -2.66 -15.55
C GLY A 164 -0.15 -2.55 -15.31
N GLY A 165 0.29 -2.22 -14.09
CA GLY A 165 1.72 -2.04 -13.77
C GLY A 165 2.31 -0.72 -14.25
N LYS A 166 1.49 0.21 -14.75
CA LYS A 166 1.88 1.55 -15.19
C LYS A 166 1.13 2.63 -14.42
N VAL A 167 1.75 3.80 -14.33
CA VAL A 167 1.09 5.04 -13.92
C VAL A 167 0.93 5.94 -15.13
N TYR A 168 -0.26 6.48 -15.30
CA TYR A 168 -0.64 7.42 -16.34
C TYR A 168 -0.87 8.80 -15.71
N VAL A 169 -0.28 9.84 -16.30
CA VAL A 169 -0.65 11.23 -16.04
C VAL A 169 -1.40 11.72 -17.26
N VAL A 170 -2.66 12.08 -17.08
CA VAL A 170 -3.52 12.59 -18.15
C VAL A 170 -3.93 14.01 -17.82
N GLY A 171 -3.84 14.89 -18.81
CA GLY A 171 -4.11 16.29 -18.60
C GLY A 171 -4.30 17.08 -19.88
N ARG A 172 -4.63 18.35 -19.71
CA ARG A 172 -4.87 19.28 -20.80
C ARG A 172 -3.65 20.16 -21.05
N ASP A 173 -3.18 20.18 -22.29
CA ASP A 173 -2.28 21.21 -22.80
C ASP A 173 -3.01 21.98 -23.90
N ASP A 174 -3.27 23.27 -23.67
CA ASP A 174 -4.16 24.10 -24.48
C ASP A 174 -5.51 23.42 -24.82
N SER A 175 -5.70 23.06 -26.10
CA SER A 175 -6.91 22.43 -26.62
C SER A 175 -6.76 20.92 -26.82
N GLN A 176 -5.70 20.31 -26.31
CA GLN A 176 -5.40 18.89 -26.51
C GLN A 176 -5.33 18.12 -25.20
N LEU A 177 -5.82 16.89 -25.23
CA LEU A 177 -5.53 15.91 -24.20
C LEU A 177 -4.11 15.37 -24.42
N ARG A 178 -3.31 15.30 -23.36
CA ARG A 178 -1.98 14.69 -23.34
C ARG A 178 -1.98 13.56 -22.33
N ILE A 179 -1.39 12.42 -22.70
CA ILE A 179 -1.26 11.23 -21.86
C ILE A 179 0.22 10.89 -21.76
N TYR A 180 0.73 10.82 -20.54
CA TYR A 180 2.08 10.33 -20.27
C TYR A 180 2.00 9.06 -19.43
N ALA A 181 2.85 8.08 -19.70
CA ALA A 181 2.91 6.84 -18.93
C ALA A 181 4.33 6.45 -18.55
N ALA A 182 4.49 5.85 -17.37
CA ALA A 182 5.71 5.19 -16.91
C ALA A 182 5.38 3.84 -16.27
N GLU A 183 6.31 2.90 -16.34
CA GLU A 183 6.22 1.65 -15.58
C GLU A 183 6.31 1.95 -14.08
N GLU A 184 5.51 1.23 -13.27
CA GLU A 184 5.57 1.33 -11.81
C GLU A 184 6.98 0.99 -11.29
N GLN A 185 7.77 0.18 -11.99
CA GLN A 185 9.13 -0.13 -11.57
C GLN A 185 10.18 0.89 -12.05
N HIS A 186 9.86 1.73 -13.04
CA HIS A 186 10.80 2.64 -13.70
C HIS A 186 10.33 4.10 -13.67
N VAL A 187 10.46 4.72 -12.50
CA VAL A 187 9.93 6.06 -12.15
C VAL A 187 10.39 7.20 -13.07
N VAL A 188 11.49 7.02 -13.82
CA VAL A 188 12.15 8.06 -14.64
C VAL A 188 11.89 7.93 -16.14
N SER A 189 11.16 6.90 -16.59
CA SER A 189 10.99 6.58 -18.01
C SER A 189 9.57 6.90 -18.48
N TRP A 190 9.22 8.19 -18.46
CA TRP A 190 7.93 8.67 -18.96
C TRP A 190 7.93 8.78 -20.47
N THR A 191 6.84 8.31 -21.08
CA THR A 191 6.60 8.36 -22.52
C THR A 191 5.24 8.98 -22.78
N GLU A 192 5.17 9.85 -23.78
CA GLU A 192 3.88 10.37 -24.25
C GLU A 192 3.18 9.31 -25.10
N ILE A 193 1.86 9.19 -24.92
CA ILE A 193 0.98 8.30 -25.67
C ILE A 193 -0.04 9.16 -26.40
N THR A 194 -0.12 8.96 -27.73
CA THR A 194 -1.18 9.55 -28.56
C THR A 194 -2.28 8.51 -28.75
N PRO A 195 -3.51 8.73 -28.25
CA PRO A 195 -4.64 7.84 -28.51
C PRO A 195 -4.92 7.66 -30.00
N ASN A 196 -5.39 6.47 -30.39
CA ASN A 196 -5.86 6.16 -31.75
C ASN A 196 -7.21 6.82 -32.10
N VAL A 197 -7.86 7.46 -31.14
CA VAL A 197 -9.12 8.20 -31.29
C VAL A 197 -8.97 9.59 -30.70
N GLU A 198 -9.75 10.56 -31.19
CA GLU A 198 -9.76 11.90 -30.61
C GLU A 198 -10.58 11.90 -29.31
N LEU A 199 -9.91 12.12 -28.19
CA LEU A 199 -10.55 12.34 -26.89
C LEU A 199 -10.55 13.84 -26.59
N GLY A 200 -11.60 14.34 -25.93
CA GLY A 200 -11.73 15.74 -25.61
C GLY A 200 -10.62 16.23 -24.67
N ALA A 201 -10.21 17.50 -24.83
CA ALA A 201 -9.17 18.14 -24.02
C ALA A 201 -9.43 18.03 -22.51
N ASP A 202 -10.70 18.02 -22.11
CA ASP A 202 -11.16 17.91 -20.73
C ASP A 202 -11.47 16.47 -20.28
N SER A 203 -11.30 15.45 -21.13
CA SER A 203 -11.54 14.03 -20.78
C SER A 203 -10.68 13.55 -19.61
N TYR A 204 -9.57 14.25 -19.29
CA TYR A 204 -8.81 13.99 -18.07
C TYR A 204 -9.69 14.10 -16.82
N LYS A 205 -10.68 15.01 -16.75
CA LYS A 205 -11.51 15.21 -15.55
C LYS A 205 -12.28 13.95 -15.13
N ASP A 206 -12.61 13.09 -16.09
CA ASP A 206 -13.55 11.98 -15.92
C ASP A 206 -12.95 10.61 -16.27
N MET A 207 -11.72 10.55 -16.79
CA MET A 207 -11.06 9.27 -17.11
C MET A 207 -10.88 8.40 -15.86
N THR A 208 -11.25 7.13 -15.89
CA THR A 208 -11.20 6.25 -14.72
C THR A 208 -10.72 4.84 -15.04
N VAL A 209 -10.58 4.01 -14.02
CA VAL A 209 -10.17 2.61 -14.15
C VAL A 209 -11.29 1.71 -13.61
N MET A 210 -11.67 0.70 -14.37
CA MET A 210 -12.51 -0.42 -13.90
C MET A 210 -11.91 -1.73 -14.41
N GLY A 211 -11.80 -2.73 -13.54
CA GLY A 211 -11.40 -4.09 -13.93
C GLY A 211 -10.06 -4.15 -14.68
N GLY A 212 -9.11 -3.27 -14.34
CA GLY A 212 -7.80 -3.19 -15.00
C GLY A 212 -7.82 -2.58 -16.40
N LYS A 213 -8.86 -1.82 -16.76
CA LYS A 213 -8.96 -1.06 -18.01
C LYS A 213 -9.23 0.41 -17.73
N LEU A 214 -8.68 1.29 -18.57
CA LEU A 214 -9.00 2.71 -18.61
C LEU A 214 -10.34 2.91 -19.32
N TYR A 215 -11.12 3.86 -18.83
CA TYR A 215 -12.37 4.30 -19.44
C TYR A 215 -12.39 5.81 -19.55
N ALA A 216 -12.89 6.32 -20.67
CA ALA A 216 -13.06 7.74 -20.94
C ALA A 216 -14.43 7.99 -21.58
N HIS A 217 -15.00 9.15 -21.28
CA HIS A 217 -16.16 9.68 -21.97
C HIS A 217 -15.70 10.74 -22.98
N ALA A 218 -16.17 10.60 -24.21
CA ALA A 218 -16.02 11.57 -25.30
C ALA A 218 -17.40 11.94 -25.85
N GLU A 219 -17.48 12.93 -26.75
CA GLU A 219 -18.76 13.43 -27.26
C GLU A 219 -19.62 12.36 -27.92
N ASP A 220 -19.01 11.36 -28.56
CA ASP A 220 -19.70 10.32 -29.31
C ASP A 220 -19.83 8.98 -28.55
N GLY A 221 -19.42 8.92 -27.28
CA GLY A 221 -19.65 7.74 -26.44
C GLY A 221 -18.58 7.46 -25.38
N VAL A 222 -18.66 6.26 -24.82
CA VAL A 222 -17.70 5.75 -23.83
C VAL A 222 -16.69 4.86 -24.54
N TYR A 223 -15.42 5.06 -24.22
CA TYR A 223 -14.29 4.30 -24.74
C TYR A 223 -13.58 3.54 -23.63
N CYS A 224 -13.02 2.39 -23.95
CA CYS A 224 -12.13 1.65 -23.06
C CYS A 224 -10.76 1.36 -23.70
N SER A 225 -9.73 1.22 -22.88
CA SER A 225 -8.37 0.90 -23.30
C SER A 225 -7.59 0.13 -22.24
N THR A 226 -6.65 -0.71 -22.66
CA THR A 226 -5.71 -1.43 -21.78
C THR A 226 -4.30 -0.82 -21.78
N ASP A 227 -4.03 0.14 -22.66
CA ASP A 227 -2.68 0.67 -22.90
C ASP A 227 -2.66 2.21 -23.07
N ALA A 228 -3.83 2.86 -22.99
CA ALA A 228 -4.08 4.28 -23.31
C ALA A 228 -3.77 4.70 -24.76
N TYR A 229 -3.33 3.78 -25.62
CA TYR A 229 -3.07 3.99 -27.04
C TYR A 229 -4.25 3.52 -27.88
N THR A 230 -4.65 2.27 -27.70
CA THR A 230 -5.75 1.63 -28.42
C THR A 230 -7.03 1.78 -27.60
N TRP A 231 -7.91 2.68 -28.04
CA TRP A 231 -9.23 2.89 -27.49
C TRP A 231 -10.28 2.30 -28.41
N THR A 232 -11.27 1.64 -27.81
CA THR A 232 -12.44 1.10 -28.50
C THR A 232 -13.71 1.67 -27.88
N ARG A 233 -14.61 2.20 -28.69
CA ARG A 233 -15.92 2.66 -28.23
C ARG A 233 -16.74 1.45 -27.78
N VAL A 234 -17.17 1.44 -26.52
CA VAL A 234 -17.98 0.36 -25.94
C VAL A 234 -19.48 0.65 -26.01
N GLY A 235 -19.88 1.92 -26.08
CA GLY A 235 -21.29 2.29 -26.23
C GLY A 235 -21.49 3.80 -26.36
N THR A 236 -22.74 4.19 -26.61
CA THR A 236 -23.17 5.60 -26.76
C THR A 236 -24.27 5.96 -25.74
N PRO A 237 -24.00 5.82 -24.43
CA PRO A 237 -25.02 6.07 -23.41
C PRO A 237 -25.29 7.57 -23.23
N ALA A 238 -26.49 7.91 -22.75
CA ALA A 238 -26.86 9.29 -22.40
C ALA A 238 -26.29 9.71 -21.03
N ILE A 239 -24.95 9.81 -20.94
CA ILE A 239 -24.24 10.28 -19.75
C ILE A 239 -23.58 11.65 -20.01
N SER A 240 -23.42 12.44 -18.95
CA SER A 240 -22.71 13.73 -19.01
C SER A 240 -21.24 13.58 -18.63
N ARG A 241 -20.91 12.62 -17.76
CA ARG A 241 -19.53 12.30 -17.35
C ARG A 241 -19.44 10.95 -16.66
N LEU A 242 -18.23 10.39 -16.63
CA LEU A 242 -17.87 9.31 -15.71
C LEU A 242 -17.56 9.89 -14.32
N LEU A 243 -17.92 9.15 -13.27
CA LEU A 243 -17.68 9.50 -11.87
C LEU A 243 -16.53 8.68 -11.27
N GLY A 244 -16.37 7.43 -11.72
CA GLY A 244 -15.31 6.53 -11.27
C GLY A 244 -15.59 5.07 -11.59
N GLY A 245 -14.68 4.18 -11.21
CA GLY A 245 -14.88 2.72 -11.27
C GLY A 245 -14.46 1.98 -9.99
N SER A 246 -15.12 0.86 -9.73
CA SER A 246 -14.67 -0.22 -8.83
C SER A 246 -13.94 -1.30 -9.63
N ASN A 247 -13.68 -2.46 -9.01
CA ASN A 247 -13.14 -3.59 -9.75
C ASN A 247 -14.14 -4.16 -10.79
N LYS A 248 -15.45 -3.99 -10.57
CA LYS A 248 -16.50 -4.63 -11.38
C LYS A 248 -17.55 -3.67 -11.95
N ARG A 249 -17.59 -2.41 -11.53
CA ARG A 249 -18.57 -1.42 -12.02
C ARG A 249 -17.94 -0.08 -12.33
N LEU A 250 -18.43 0.55 -13.39
CA LEU A 250 -18.30 1.97 -13.66
C LEU A 250 -19.51 2.70 -13.12
N TYR A 251 -19.30 3.93 -12.67
CA TYR A 251 -20.34 4.88 -12.32
C TYR A 251 -20.23 6.13 -13.17
N ALA A 252 -21.39 6.67 -13.56
CA ALA A 252 -21.52 7.85 -14.39
C ALA A 252 -22.69 8.72 -13.91
N LEU A 253 -22.69 9.98 -14.32
CA LEU A 253 -23.84 10.85 -14.19
C LEU A 253 -24.60 10.87 -15.52
N SER A 254 -25.90 10.59 -15.51
CA SER A 254 -26.75 10.74 -16.69
C SER A 254 -26.90 12.22 -17.08
N THR A 255 -27.39 12.50 -18.30
CA THR A 255 -27.83 13.85 -18.68
C THR A 255 -28.96 14.38 -17.78
N ASP A 256 -29.77 13.48 -17.21
CA ASP A 256 -30.85 13.82 -16.27
C ASP A 256 -30.41 13.86 -14.79
N ASN A 257 -29.11 13.99 -14.50
CA ASN A 257 -28.55 14.06 -13.14
C ASN A 257 -28.83 12.85 -12.24
N ARG A 258 -28.81 11.63 -12.78
CA ARG A 258 -28.90 10.38 -11.99
C ARG A 258 -27.57 9.65 -12.02
N ILE A 259 -27.19 9.04 -10.90
CA ILE A 259 -26.06 8.11 -10.91
C ILE A 259 -26.50 6.86 -11.69
N MET A 260 -25.64 6.44 -12.61
CA MET A 260 -25.79 5.24 -13.43
C MET A 260 -24.64 4.29 -13.13
N ALA A 261 -24.88 2.99 -13.15
CA ALA A 261 -23.86 1.95 -13.02
C ALA A 261 -23.80 1.06 -14.27
N SER A 262 -22.60 0.58 -14.60
CA SER A 262 -22.37 -0.32 -15.74
C SER A 262 -21.24 -1.30 -15.46
N ALA A 263 -21.37 -2.54 -15.93
CA ALA A 263 -20.30 -3.56 -15.82
C ALA A 263 -19.39 -3.61 -17.07
N ASP A 264 -19.80 -2.98 -18.17
CA ASP A 264 -19.15 -3.09 -19.49
C ASP A 264 -18.85 -1.71 -20.11
N GLY A 265 -19.40 -0.63 -19.56
CA GLY A 265 -19.37 0.73 -20.09
C GLY A 265 -20.40 0.99 -21.22
N ALA A 266 -21.16 -0.02 -21.61
CA ALA A 266 -22.12 0.01 -22.71
C ALA A 266 -23.57 0.03 -22.20
N THR A 267 -23.89 -0.87 -21.27
CA THR A 267 -25.21 -1.05 -20.70
C THR A 267 -25.26 -0.40 -19.32
N TRP A 268 -26.18 0.54 -19.13
CA TRP A 268 -26.25 1.37 -17.92
C TRP A 268 -27.58 1.22 -17.22
N THR A 269 -27.53 1.03 -15.90
CA THR A 269 -28.71 0.95 -15.03
C THR A 269 -28.68 2.09 -14.04
N ALA A 270 -29.85 2.68 -13.77
CA ALA A 270 -29.96 3.77 -12.81
C ALA A 270 -29.79 3.27 -11.38
N GLU A 271 -29.00 3.98 -10.61
CA GLU A 271 -28.76 3.69 -9.20
C GLU A 271 -29.82 4.38 -8.31
N LYS A 272 -30.08 3.77 -7.15
CA LYS A 272 -30.88 4.39 -6.09
C LYS A 272 -30.01 5.38 -5.31
N MET A 273 -30.58 6.51 -4.91
CA MET A 273 -29.95 7.50 -4.05
C MET A 273 -30.91 7.83 -2.89
N ASP A 274 -30.39 8.02 -1.68
CA ASP A 274 -31.20 8.41 -0.52
C ASP A 274 -31.48 9.92 -0.43
N THR A 275 -30.72 10.71 -1.20
CA THR A 275 -30.76 12.17 -1.20
C THR A 275 -30.90 12.68 -2.64
N PRO A 276 -31.53 13.84 -2.89
CA PRO A 276 -31.66 14.38 -4.25
C PRO A 276 -30.33 14.69 -4.93
N ALA A 277 -30.39 14.77 -6.27
CA ALA A 277 -29.23 14.98 -7.14
C ALA A 277 -28.52 16.33 -6.95
N ASP A 278 -29.17 17.32 -6.33
CA ASP A 278 -28.57 18.62 -5.97
C ASP A 278 -27.42 18.50 -4.95
N SER A 279 -27.33 17.35 -4.28
CA SER A 279 -26.30 17.04 -3.31
C SER A 279 -25.12 16.30 -3.94
N LEU A 280 -25.15 16.02 -5.24
CA LEU A 280 -24.01 15.47 -5.97
C LEU A 280 -22.89 16.50 -6.13
N PRO A 281 -21.62 16.08 -6.23
CA PRO A 281 -20.53 17.00 -6.53
C PRO A 281 -20.66 17.58 -7.95
N THR A 282 -20.31 18.86 -8.11
CA THR A 282 -20.36 19.58 -9.38
C THR A 282 -19.01 19.56 -10.11
N GLY A 283 -17.91 19.26 -9.41
CA GLY A 283 -16.56 19.24 -9.98
C GLY A 283 -15.59 18.35 -9.18
N ASN A 284 -14.39 18.16 -9.74
CA ASN A 284 -13.26 17.44 -9.11
C ASN A 284 -13.69 16.12 -8.45
N VAL A 285 -14.45 15.32 -9.19
CA VAL A 285 -14.98 14.04 -8.69
C VAL A 285 -13.84 13.03 -8.64
N SER A 286 -13.72 12.35 -7.51
CA SER A 286 -12.84 11.20 -7.32
C SER A 286 -13.58 10.11 -6.60
N MET A 287 -13.33 8.86 -6.98
CA MET A 287 -13.99 7.70 -6.40
C MET A 287 -12.97 6.63 -6.06
N THR A 288 -13.19 5.93 -4.96
CA THR A 288 -12.41 4.75 -4.56
C THR A 288 -13.34 3.62 -4.20
N ALA A 289 -12.97 2.38 -4.56
CA ALA A 289 -13.64 1.17 -4.12
C ALA A 289 -12.65 0.29 -3.36
N ARG A 290 -13.10 -0.33 -2.27
CA ARG A 290 -12.30 -1.25 -1.46
C ARG A 290 -13.09 -2.44 -0.98
N PRO A 291 -12.55 -3.67 -1.08
CA PRO A 291 -13.17 -4.84 -0.49
C PRO A 291 -13.42 -4.67 1.00
N ILE A 292 -14.61 -5.05 1.45
CA ILE A 292 -14.95 -5.15 2.87
C ILE A 292 -14.37 -6.46 3.39
N LEU A 293 -13.49 -6.38 4.39
CA LEU A 293 -12.74 -7.54 4.91
C LEU A 293 -13.63 -8.70 5.39
N THR A 294 -14.83 -8.38 5.89
CA THR A 294 -15.76 -9.35 6.48
C THR A 294 -16.75 -9.94 5.48
N ASN A 295 -16.82 -9.43 4.25
CA ASN A 295 -17.76 -9.93 3.23
C ASN A 295 -17.09 -9.97 1.84
N PRO A 296 -16.52 -11.12 1.43
CA PRO A 296 -16.00 -11.30 0.09
C PRO A 296 -17.04 -10.95 -0.98
N GLY A 297 -16.63 -10.35 -2.10
CA GLY A 297 -17.56 -9.94 -3.17
C GLY A 297 -18.26 -8.59 -2.92
N THR A 298 -18.05 -7.99 -1.76
CA THR A 298 -18.56 -6.67 -1.39
C THR A 298 -17.45 -5.61 -1.31
N ASP A 299 -17.66 -4.48 -1.98
CA ASP A 299 -16.80 -3.31 -1.90
C ASP A 299 -17.51 -2.15 -1.17
N ARG A 300 -16.78 -1.38 -0.35
CA ARG A 300 -17.18 -0.03 0.04
C ARG A 300 -16.71 0.94 -1.04
N VAL A 301 -17.65 1.58 -1.71
CA VAL A 301 -17.40 2.61 -2.73
C VAL A 301 -17.66 3.98 -2.11
N VAL A 302 -16.71 4.89 -2.25
CA VAL A 302 -16.83 6.28 -1.77
C VAL A 302 -16.49 7.22 -2.91
N MET A 303 -17.38 8.18 -3.13
CA MET A 303 -17.22 9.28 -4.08
C MET A 303 -17.07 10.59 -3.30
N VAL A 304 -16.06 11.37 -3.64
CA VAL A 304 -15.86 12.73 -3.16
C VAL A 304 -15.82 13.69 -4.34
N GLY A 305 -16.21 14.94 -4.11
CA GLY A 305 -15.96 16.01 -5.07
C GLY A 305 -16.27 17.37 -4.50
N THR A 306 -16.01 18.41 -5.29
CA THR A 306 -16.32 19.78 -4.92
C THR A 306 -17.78 20.09 -5.22
N GLY A 307 -18.44 20.82 -4.32
CA GLY A 307 -19.72 21.50 -4.57
C GLY A 307 -19.57 23.01 -4.47
N ASP A 308 -20.68 23.75 -4.58
CA ASP A 308 -20.66 25.21 -4.61
C ASP A 308 -20.12 25.83 -3.30
N LYS A 309 -20.54 25.28 -2.15
CA LYS A 309 -20.15 25.79 -0.83
C LYS A 309 -19.25 24.84 -0.07
N THR A 310 -19.52 23.54 -0.14
CA THR A 310 -18.79 22.50 0.59
C THR A 310 -18.41 21.37 -0.34
N SER A 311 -17.43 20.56 0.05
CA SER A 311 -17.22 19.26 -0.57
C SER A 311 -18.47 18.38 -0.36
N LYS A 312 -18.63 17.40 -1.24
CA LYS A 312 -19.71 16.42 -1.22
C LYS A 312 -19.10 15.03 -1.10
N VAL A 313 -19.63 14.21 -0.20
CA VAL A 313 -19.18 12.84 0.03
C VAL A 313 -20.39 11.92 -0.05
N TRP A 314 -20.27 10.88 -0.85
CA TRP A 314 -21.28 9.85 -1.04
C TRP A 314 -20.64 8.48 -0.86
N SER A 315 -21.36 7.56 -0.25
CA SER A 315 -20.89 6.20 0.01
C SER A 315 -21.92 5.17 -0.45
N LYS A 316 -21.45 4.00 -0.85
CA LYS A 316 -22.28 2.86 -1.22
C LYS A 316 -21.59 1.56 -0.80
N VAL A 317 -22.39 0.59 -0.39
CA VAL A 317 -21.95 -0.82 -0.32
C VAL A 317 -22.29 -1.46 -1.67
N GLU A 318 -21.26 -1.81 -2.43
CA GLU A 318 -21.40 -2.46 -3.72
C GLU A 318 -21.28 -3.97 -3.55
N GLU A 319 -22.36 -4.69 -3.86
CA GLU A 319 -22.41 -6.14 -3.88
C GLU A 319 -22.55 -6.59 -5.34
N THR A 320 -21.69 -7.52 -5.75
CA THR A 320 -21.51 -7.88 -7.16
C THR A 320 -21.72 -9.36 -7.46
N ASP A 321 -22.10 -10.12 -6.44
CA ASP A 321 -22.37 -11.54 -6.59
C ASP A 321 -23.79 -11.75 -7.11
N GLU A 322 -24.03 -12.95 -7.65
CA GLU A 322 -25.34 -13.29 -8.18
C GLU A 322 -26.39 -13.26 -7.06
N GLY A 323 -27.52 -12.59 -7.31
CA GLY A 323 -28.59 -12.41 -6.32
C GLY A 323 -28.37 -11.30 -5.29
N SER A 324 -27.25 -10.56 -5.36
CA SER A 324 -27.00 -9.43 -4.46
C SER A 324 -28.02 -8.29 -4.62
N GLU A 325 -28.32 -7.61 -3.51
CA GLU A 325 -29.21 -6.46 -3.51
C GLU A 325 -28.51 -5.17 -3.96
N GLN A 326 -29.25 -4.30 -4.64
CA GLN A 326 -28.75 -2.98 -5.01
C GLN A 326 -28.96 -1.99 -3.87
N GLN A 327 -27.93 -1.83 -3.03
CA GLN A 327 -27.89 -0.83 -1.97
C GLN A 327 -27.92 0.59 -2.55
N ALA A 328 -28.62 1.52 -1.90
CA ALA A 328 -28.64 2.91 -2.38
C ALA A 328 -27.28 3.60 -2.15
N TRP A 329 -27.00 4.61 -2.96
CA TRP A 329 -26.01 5.62 -2.63
C TRP A 329 -26.52 6.48 -1.47
N THR A 330 -25.66 6.66 -0.48
CA THR A 330 -25.94 7.47 0.70
C THR A 330 -25.12 8.74 0.69
N TYR A 331 -25.80 9.88 0.77
CA TYR A 331 -25.14 11.16 0.98
C TYR A 331 -24.66 11.23 2.43
N MET A 332 -23.35 11.42 2.60
CA MET A 332 -22.76 11.59 3.92
C MET A 332 -22.97 13.04 4.35
N ASP A 333 -24.19 13.38 4.76
CA ASP A 333 -24.44 14.70 5.33
C ASP A 333 -23.67 14.82 6.64
N VAL A 334 -22.67 15.67 6.62
CA VAL A 334 -21.87 15.91 7.80
C VAL A 334 -22.62 16.93 8.65
N ALA A 335 -22.76 16.70 9.96
CA ALA A 335 -23.39 17.64 10.88
C ALA A 335 -22.63 18.97 10.94
N GLY A 336 -23.36 20.09 11.07
CA GLY A 336 -22.83 21.47 11.05
C GLY A 336 -21.63 21.72 11.97
N ASP A 337 -21.57 20.98 13.07
CA ASP A 337 -20.56 21.04 14.13
C ASP A 337 -19.38 20.08 13.94
N ASN A 338 -19.39 19.19 12.94
CA ASN A 338 -18.26 18.32 12.65
C ASN A 338 -17.06 19.15 12.15
N ARG A 339 -16.02 19.21 12.98
CA ARG A 339 -14.77 19.93 12.73
C ARG A 339 -13.79 19.19 11.81
N PHE A 340 -14.12 17.97 11.40
CA PHE A 340 -13.28 17.08 10.57
C PHE A 340 -13.91 16.80 9.20
N ARG A 341 -14.65 17.77 8.63
CA ARG A 341 -15.09 17.69 7.24
C ARG A 341 -13.89 17.76 6.29
N LEU A 342 -13.98 17.06 5.17
CA LEU A 342 -13.07 17.32 4.05
C LEU A 342 -13.29 18.75 3.56
N PRO A 343 -12.29 19.63 3.55
CA PRO A 343 -12.48 20.96 3.02
C PRO A 343 -12.84 20.92 1.52
N ASN A 344 -13.54 21.94 1.05
CA ASN A 344 -13.82 22.11 -0.37
C ASN A 344 -12.56 22.69 -1.03
N LEU A 345 -11.83 21.90 -1.82
CA LEU A 345 -10.50 22.27 -2.32
C LEU A 345 -10.48 22.29 -3.85
N ALA A 346 -9.79 23.27 -4.45
CA ALA A 346 -9.54 23.30 -5.88
C ALA A 346 -8.75 22.04 -6.30
N ASN A 347 -9.11 21.46 -7.45
CA ASN A 347 -8.50 20.25 -7.99
C ASN A 347 -8.41 19.09 -6.96
N LEU A 348 -9.44 18.95 -6.12
CA LEU A 348 -9.54 17.84 -5.16
C LEU A 348 -9.36 16.48 -5.87
N GLN A 349 -8.38 15.72 -5.42
CA GLN A 349 -8.12 14.35 -5.89
C GLN A 349 -8.06 13.41 -4.70
N MET A 350 -8.53 12.18 -4.90
CA MET A 350 -8.54 11.14 -3.87
C MET A 350 -7.99 9.83 -4.44
N THR A 351 -7.20 9.14 -3.62
CA THR A 351 -6.80 7.75 -3.84
C THR A 351 -7.01 6.96 -2.54
N TYR A 352 -6.93 5.64 -2.62
CA TYR A 352 -6.86 4.81 -1.43
C TYR A 352 -5.43 4.37 -1.20
N TYR A 353 -4.94 4.54 0.03
CA TYR A 353 -3.56 4.22 0.39
C TYR A 353 -3.51 3.66 1.81
N ASP A 354 -2.78 2.55 1.96
CA ASP A 354 -2.70 1.82 3.22
C ASP A 354 -4.09 1.35 3.68
N ASP A 355 -4.62 1.91 4.78
CA ASP A 355 -5.94 1.61 5.33
C ASP A 355 -6.92 2.81 5.25
N PHE A 356 -6.58 3.83 4.45
CA PHE A 356 -7.31 5.10 4.42
C PHE A 356 -7.58 5.56 2.98
N MET A 357 -8.70 6.26 2.80
CA MET A 357 -8.82 7.20 1.69
C MET A 357 -7.92 8.39 1.99
N MET A 358 -7.14 8.82 1.01
CA MET A 358 -6.28 9.99 1.08
C MET A 358 -6.72 11.00 0.04
N ALA A 359 -7.03 12.20 0.48
CA ALA A 359 -7.42 13.32 -0.34
C ALA A 359 -6.42 14.45 -0.24
N LEU A 360 -6.14 15.07 -1.38
CA LEU A 360 -5.27 16.23 -1.53
C LEU A 360 -5.95 17.25 -2.43
N GLY A 361 -5.68 18.53 -2.23
CA GLY A 361 -6.20 19.60 -3.07
C GLY A 361 -5.44 20.90 -2.89
N GLY A 362 -5.65 21.81 -3.84
CA GLY A 362 -5.12 23.17 -3.83
C GLY A 362 -5.89 24.09 -2.89
N SER A 363 -5.97 25.38 -3.24
CA SER A 363 -6.64 26.40 -2.42
C SER A 363 -8.08 26.04 -2.08
N GLY A 364 -8.50 26.39 -0.87
CA GLY A 364 -9.89 26.20 -0.50
C GLY A 364 -10.86 27.10 -1.28
N ILE A 365 -12.05 26.58 -1.54
CA ILE A 365 -13.12 27.24 -2.30
C ILE A 365 -14.43 27.24 -1.49
N GLY A 366 -15.39 28.10 -1.84
CA GLY A 366 -16.66 28.21 -1.11
C GLY A 366 -16.47 28.51 0.37
N ASN A 367 -17.05 27.71 1.26
CA ASN A 367 -16.89 27.86 2.71
C ASN A 367 -15.49 27.49 3.22
N SER A 368 -14.59 27.04 2.35
CA SER A 368 -13.22 26.67 2.70
C SER A 368 -12.18 27.70 2.24
N LEU A 369 -12.54 28.92 1.84
CA LEU A 369 -11.59 29.95 1.35
C LEU A 369 -10.37 30.23 2.27
N GLY A 370 -10.45 29.93 3.57
CA GLY A 370 -9.32 30.05 4.51
C GLY A 370 -8.40 28.82 4.56
N ALA A 371 -8.69 27.74 3.83
CA ALA A 371 -7.87 26.54 3.82
C ALA A 371 -6.63 26.74 2.94
N THR A 372 -5.46 26.49 3.53
CA THR A 372 -4.16 26.53 2.85
C THR A 372 -4.12 25.50 1.73
N ALA A 373 -3.73 25.92 0.52
CA ALA A 373 -3.48 25.02 -0.58
C ALA A 373 -2.46 23.95 -0.15
N TYR A 374 -2.77 22.69 -0.38
CA TYR A 374 -1.90 21.58 0.01
C TYR A 374 -1.55 21.56 1.51
N GLY A 375 -2.47 22.06 2.37
CA GLY A 375 -2.28 22.16 3.83
C GLY A 375 -2.05 20.82 4.55
N GLY A 376 -2.24 19.70 3.84
CA GLY A 376 -1.85 18.36 4.27
C GLY A 376 -2.63 17.27 3.51
N CYS A 377 -2.16 16.04 3.60
CA CYS A 377 -2.89 14.87 3.11
C CYS A 377 -4.02 14.54 4.09
N TYR A 378 -5.26 14.80 3.69
CA TYR A 378 -6.46 14.48 4.46
C TYR A 378 -6.72 12.98 4.35
N THR A 379 -6.93 12.31 5.49
CA THR A 379 -7.18 10.86 5.51
C THR A 379 -8.48 10.51 6.23
N SER A 380 -9.20 9.52 5.71
CA SER A 380 -10.41 8.97 6.31
C SER A 380 -10.33 7.44 6.36
N SER A 381 -10.58 6.86 7.55
CA SER A 381 -10.76 5.41 7.76
C SER A 381 -12.24 5.01 7.84
N ASP A 382 -13.13 5.97 8.00
CA ASP A 382 -14.52 5.79 8.39
C ASP A 382 -15.50 6.04 7.24
N GLY A 383 -15.09 5.72 6.00
CA GLY A 383 -15.99 5.83 4.85
C GLY A 383 -16.25 7.27 4.41
N GLY A 384 -15.38 8.21 4.79
CA GLY A 384 -15.47 9.61 4.37
C GLY A 384 -16.25 10.51 5.34
N MET A 385 -16.63 10.00 6.52
CA MET A 385 -17.32 10.78 7.55
C MET A 385 -16.41 11.81 8.21
N THR A 386 -15.18 11.42 8.53
CA THR A 386 -14.18 12.33 9.12
C THR A 386 -12.85 12.26 8.39
N TRP A 387 -12.22 13.44 8.27
CA TRP A 387 -11.00 13.66 7.53
C TRP A 387 -9.98 14.35 8.42
N ARG A 388 -8.82 13.70 8.60
CA ARG A 388 -7.75 14.19 9.47
C ARG A 388 -6.44 14.24 8.70
N ILE A 389 -5.69 15.32 8.92
CA ILE A 389 -4.33 15.46 8.38
C ILE A 389 -3.41 14.51 9.15
N ARG A 390 -2.65 13.71 8.41
CA ARG A 390 -1.60 12.85 8.98
C ARG A 390 -0.23 13.40 8.63
N LYS A 391 0.53 13.82 9.65
CA LYS A 391 1.91 14.32 9.50
C LYS A 391 2.85 13.29 8.87
N LEU A 392 2.56 11.99 9.02
CA LEU A 392 3.31 10.91 8.38
C LEU A 392 3.38 11.05 6.86
N TYR A 393 2.35 11.64 6.24
CA TYR A 393 2.26 11.85 4.79
C TYR A 393 2.45 13.32 4.41
N ALA A 394 3.18 14.08 5.24
CA ALA A 394 3.50 15.48 4.93
C ALA A 394 4.13 15.57 3.53
N LEU A 395 3.72 16.59 2.77
CA LEU A 395 4.20 16.80 1.42
C LEU A 395 5.69 17.18 1.41
N PRO A 396 6.40 16.95 0.30
CA PRO A 396 7.77 17.42 0.13
C PRO A 396 7.88 18.93 0.35
N THR A 397 8.95 19.39 1.01
CA THR A 397 9.16 20.82 1.29
C THR A 397 9.34 21.67 0.04
N ASN A 398 9.80 21.06 -1.06
CA ASN A 398 9.95 21.69 -2.36
C ASN A 398 8.75 21.48 -3.29
N PHE A 399 7.63 20.97 -2.78
CA PHE A 399 6.40 20.82 -3.55
C PHE A 399 5.86 22.20 -3.95
N ASN A 400 5.52 22.39 -5.23
CA ASN A 400 5.01 23.66 -5.71
C ASN A 400 3.56 23.90 -5.26
N ILE A 401 3.40 24.64 -4.17
CA ILE A 401 2.09 25.03 -3.62
C ILE A 401 1.44 26.23 -4.32
N GLU A 402 2.16 26.94 -5.18
CA GLU A 402 1.68 28.19 -5.80
C GLU A 402 0.66 27.94 -6.91
N SER A 403 0.61 26.72 -7.45
CA SER A 403 -0.37 26.34 -8.47
C SER A 403 -1.36 25.34 -7.89
N ASN A 404 -2.64 25.43 -8.23
CA ASN A 404 -3.63 24.39 -7.90
C ASN A 404 -3.46 23.12 -8.75
N ARG A 405 -2.46 23.05 -9.63
CA ARG A 405 -2.28 21.97 -10.60
C ARG A 405 -1.40 20.89 -10.00
N PHE A 406 -1.92 19.66 -9.94
CA PHE A 406 -1.16 18.48 -9.51
C PHE A 406 -1.85 17.22 -10.01
N ALA A 407 -1.14 16.10 -10.00
CA ALA A 407 -1.69 14.76 -10.18
C ALA A 407 -1.27 13.86 -9.01
N PHE A 408 -2.18 13.00 -8.57
CA PHE A 408 -2.01 12.18 -7.38
C PHE A 408 -2.65 10.80 -7.53
N THR A 409 -1.91 9.72 -7.25
CA THR A 409 -2.47 8.36 -7.26
C THR A 409 -1.66 7.39 -6.42
N ALA A 410 -2.21 6.19 -6.17
CA ALA A 410 -1.52 5.07 -5.57
C ALA A 410 -1.40 3.94 -6.61
N ASP A 411 -0.25 3.28 -6.66
CA ASP A 411 0.02 2.20 -7.61
C ASP A 411 -0.17 0.80 -7.02
N SER A 412 -0.06 -0.24 -7.86
CA SER A 412 -0.23 -1.63 -7.42
C SER A 412 0.89 -2.13 -6.49
N GLN A 413 2.03 -1.43 -6.45
CA GLN A 413 3.21 -1.72 -5.62
C GLN A 413 3.21 -0.93 -4.29
N ASN A 414 2.07 -0.31 -3.94
CA ASN A 414 1.86 0.53 -2.76
C ASN A 414 2.74 1.78 -2.69
N TYR A 415 3.09 2.36 -3.83
CA TYR A 415 3.66 3.70 -3.86
C TYR A 415 2.59 4.75 -4.14
N LEU A 416 2.67 5.86 -3.42
CA LEU A 416 2.04 7.10 -3.81
C LEU A 416 2.89 7.81 -4.85
N TRP A 417 2.21 8.37 -5.85
CA TRP A 417 2.78 9.20 -6.90
C TRP A 417 2.18 10.60 -6.79
N LEU A 418 3.06 11.60 -6.86
CA LEU A 418 2.70 13.00 -6.75
C LEU A 418 3.44 13.79 -7.82
N ILE A 419 2.70 14.53 -8.64
CA ILE A 419 3.23 15.41 -9.69
C ILE A 419 2.70 16.80 -9.42
N ASP A 420 3.56 17.82 -9.37
CA ASP A 420 3.13 19.21 -9.19
C ASP A 420 2.95 19.94 -10.53
N GLY A 421 2.46 21.17 -10.47
CA GLY A 421 2.23 22.01 -11.65
C GLY A 421 3.50 22.51 -12.36
N LYS A 422 4.70 22.11 -11.93
CA LYS A 422 5.97 22.32 -12.65
C LYS A 422 6.48 21.02 -13.29
N GLY A 423 5.75 19.91 -13.13
CA GLY A 423 6.18 18.58 -13.59
C GLY A 423 7.20 17.92 -12.66
N ASN A 424 7.43 18.46 -11.45
CA ASN A 424 8.25 17.77 -10.46
C ASN A 424 7.51 16.53 -9.98
N LEU A 425 8.26 15.43 -9.83
CA LEU A 425 7.71 14.12 -9.51
C LEU A 425 8.29 13.62 -8.18
N TRP A 426 7.38 13.12 -7.34
CA TRP A 426 7.74 12.40 -6.12
C TRP A 426 7.05 11.05 -6.09
N ARG A 427 7.77 10.07 -5.55
CA ARG A 427 7.25 8.75 -5.26
C ARG A 427 7.57 8.39 -3.81
N GLY A 428 6.57 7.95 -3.06
CA GLY A 428 6.74 7.61 -1.66
C GLY A 428 6.01 6.32 -1.29
N ARG A 429 6.54 5.57 -0.32
CA ARG A 429 5.90 4.35 0.18
C ARG A 429 6.13 4.19 1.68
N LEU A 430 5.09 3.76 2.39
CA LEU A 430 5.17 3.33 3.77
C LEU A 430 5.98 2.04 3.83
N ASN A 431 7.05 2.00 4.62
CA ASN A 431 8.01 0.88 4.60
C ASN A 431 7.34 -0.50 4.71
N ARG A 432 6.39 -0.67 5.63
CA ARG A 432 5.68 -1.95 5.81
C ARG A 432 4.91 -2.45 4.59
N LEU A 433 4.51 -1.55 3.70
CA LEU A 433 3.81 -1.90 2.46
C LEU A 433 4.76 -2.40 1.37
N GLY A 434 6.07 -2.25 1.57
CA GLY A 434 7.11 -2.74 0.66
C GLY A 434 7.83 -3.99 1.11
N TRP A 435 7.48 -4.55 2.27
CA TRP A 435 8.12 -5.77 2.78
C TRP A 435 7.62 -7.00 2.04
N ALA A 436 8.53 -7.96 1.84
CA ALA A 436 8.17 -9.26 1.29
C ALA A 436 7.15 -9.94 2.22
N LYS A 437 6.08 -10.50 1.64
CA LYS A 437 5.15 -11.35 2.36
C LYS A 437 5.56 -12.79 2.11
N ASP A 438 6.47 -13.32 2.90
CA ASP A 438 6.88 -14.71 2.79
C ASP A 438 5.73 -15.63 3.21
N LYS A 439 5.60 -16.79 2.56
CA LYS A 439 4.61 -17.80 2.94
C LYS A 439 4.92 -18.28 4.36
N THR A 440 4.01 -18.04 5.29
CA THR A 440 4.12 -18.49 6.69
C THR A 440 3.66 -19.93 6.88
N TYR A 441 3.11 -20.59 5.85
CA TYR A 441 2.67 -21.98 5.88
C TYR A 441 2.88 -22.67 4.53
N PHE A 442 3.49 -23.85 4.56
CA PHE A 442 3.32 -24.85 3.51
C PHE A 442 2.18 -25.76 3.97
N GLY A 443 1.01 -25.63 3.34
CA GLY A 443 0.02 -26.70 3.43
C GLY A 443 0.53 -27.91 2.68
N GLU A 444 0.25 -29.10 3.22
CA GLU A 444 0.35 -30.35 2.47
C GLU A 444 -0.44 -30.28 1.15
#